data_AF-A0A6I9N7V3-F1
#
_entry.id   AF-A0A6I9N7V3-F1
#
_cell.length_a   1.000
_cell.length_b   1.000
_cell.length_c   1.000
_cell.angle_alpha   90.00
_cell.angle_beta   90.00
_cell.angle_gamma   90.00
#
_symmetry.space_group_name_H-M   'P 1'
#
loop_
_entity.id
_entity.type
_entity.pdbx_description
1 polymer ?
#
loop_
_entity_poly.entity_id
_entity_poly.type
_entity_poly.pdbx_seq_one_letter_code
_entity_poly.pdbx_strand_id
1 'polypeptide(L)'
;PQSPSLGRALSEDQFSCSICLEVFVEPVTTPCGHSFCKACLLGYWTHSKKFTCPMCKKSYSRRPEMSVNRVLAEISSQFQGLMLAGGSGGAGGSGGSSRGSTLNLSSDTSHSSPSSTDNGEFARAGEVPCDACIGRKVKALKSCLNCPGSFCEVHLRHHKKVKSLTSHRLIEPTFHLEEKICKKHERLLEIYCRSDHTCICTACAEASHRSHDLVSAEHEWKKKMVS
;
A
#
# COMPACT_ATOMS: atom_id res chain seq x y z
N PRO A 1 19.33 11.60 -49.03
CA PRO A 1 19.44 10.45 -48.09
C PRO A 1 18.80 10.81 -46.75
N GLN A 2 17.70 10.14 -46.44
CA GLN A 2 16.87 10.37 -45.25
C GLN A 2 17.60 9.91 -43.99
N SER A 3 17.70 10.79 -42.98
CA SER A 3 18.12 10.44 -41.62
C SER A 3 16.97 9.75 -40.88
N PRO A 4 17.18 8.63 -40.18
CA PRO A 4 16.12 8.00 -39.41
C PRO A 4 15.75 8.88 -38.22
N SER A 5 14.47 9.18 -38.09
CA SER A 5 13.86 9.85 -36.94
C SER A 5 14.17 9.06 -35.67
N LEU A 6 15.03 9.62 -34.81
CA LEU A 6 15.30 9.09 -33.49
C LEU A 6 13.99 9.08 -32.69
N GLY A 7 13.50 7.88 -32.38
CA GLY A 7 12.23 7.65 -31.70
C GLY A 7 12.11 8.52 -30.45
N ARG A 8 11.00 9.26 -30.36
CA ARG A 8 10.66 10.07 -29.19
C ARG A 8 10.67 9.16 -27.96
N ALA A 9 11.58 9.38 -27.03
CA ALA A 9 11.59 8.71 -25.74
C ALA A 9 10.21 8.91 -25.10
N LEU A 10 9.47 7.82 -24.89
CA LEU A 10 8.15 7.88 -24.30
C LEU A 10 8.34 8.20 -22.81
N SER A 11 7.81 9.33 -22.36
CA SER A 11 7.87 9.76 -20.96
C SER A 11 6.97 8.89 -20.08
N GLU A 12 7.40 8.65 -18.84
CA GLU A 12 6.71 7.84 -17.81
C GLU A 12 5.23 8.24 -17.62
N ASP A 13 4.93 9.54 -17.77
CA ASP A 13 3.59 10.11 -17.64
C ASP A 13 2.59 9.60 -18.69
N GLN A 14 3.05 9.05 -19.82
CA GLN A 14 2.16 8.56 -20.89
C GLN A 14 1.52 7.21 -20.56
N PHE A 15 2.08 6.46 -19.62
CA PHE A 15 1.61 5.12 -19.24
C PHE A 15 1.18 5.02 -17.78
N SER A 16 1.00 6.16 -17.12
CA SER A 16 0.58 6.20 -15.72
C SER A 16 -0.94 6.34 -15.58
N CYS A 17 -1.48 5.64 -14.60
CA CYS A 17 -2.87 5.80 -14.21
C CYS A 17 -3.04 7.06 -13.38
N SER A 18 -3.90 7.99 -13.81
CA SER A 18 -4.14 9.24 -13.09
C SER A 18 -4.84 9.10 -11.72
N ILE A 19 -5.16 7.87 -11.30
CA ILE A 19 -5.75 7.59 -9.97
C ILE A 19 -4.68 7.12 -8.99
N CYS A 20 -3.86 6.14 -9.37
CA CYS A 20 -2.79 5.64 -8.51
C CYS A 20 -1.43 6.32 -8.75
N LEU A 21 -1.30 7.05 -9.85
CA LEU A 21 -0.09 7.73 -10.34
C LEU A 21 1.07 6.76 -10.64
N GLU A 22 0.76 5.50 -10.89
CA GLU A 22 1.70 4.43 -11.24
C GLU A 22 1.45 3.93 -12.65
N VAL A 23 2.42 3.24 -13.24
CA VAL A 23 2.27 2.55 -14.52
C VAL A 23 1.06 1.62 -14.48
N PHE A 24 0.29 1.56 -15.56
CA PHE A 24 -0.96 0.79 -15.62
C PHE A 24 -0.78 -0.69 -15.26
N VAL A 25 -1.64 -1.18 -14.37
CA VAL A 25 -1.86 -2.60 -14.08
C VAL A 25 -3.27 -2.96 -14.53
N GLU A 26 -3.38 -3.91 -15.47
CA GLU A 26 -4.63 -4.27 -16.14
C GLU A 26 -5.42 -3.02 -16.61
N PRO A 27 -4.86 -2.19 -17.51
CA PRO A 27 -5.50 -0.96 -17.95
C PRO A 27 -6.86 -1.23 -18.61
N VAL A 28 -7.84 -0.39 -18.32
CA VAL A 28 -9.13 -0.31 -19.01
C VAL A 28 -9.30 1.09 -19.57
N THR A 29 -9.87 1.19 -20.77
CA THR A 29 -10.13 2.47 -21.44
C THR A 29 -11.61 2.78 -21.41
N THR A 30 -11.96 3.93 -20.85
CA THR A 30 -13.35 4.42 -20.83
C THR A 30 -13.80 4.90 -22.21
N PRO A 31 -15.12 4.97 -22.52
CA PRO A 31 -15.61 5.47 -23.81
C PRO A 31 -15.21 6.92 -24.15
N CYS A 32 -14.77 7.71 -23.17
CA CYS A 32 -14.19 9.03 -23.41
C CYS A 32 -12.70 9.01 -23.79
N GLY A 33 -12.07 7.82 -23.90
CA GLY A 33 -10.68 7.64 -24.30
C GLY A 33 -9.66 7.64 -23.15
N HIS A 34 -10.07 7.92 -21.90
CA HIS A 34 -9.15 7.91 -20.76
C HIS A 34 -8.96 6.50 -20.21
N SER A 35 -7.72 6.18 -19.87
CA SER A 35 -7.31 4.86 -19.37
C SER A 35 -6.95 4.90 -17.89
N PHE A 36 -7.28 3.82 -17.18
CA PHE A 36 -7.06 3.65 -15.74
C PHE A 36 -6.75 2.19 -15.45
N CYS A 37 -6.09 1.88 -14.34
CA CYS A 37 -6.06 0.49 -13.85
C CYS A 37 -7.50 0.02 -13.60
N LYS A 38 -7.84 -1.22 -14.00
CA LYS A 38 -9.17 -1.80 -13.80
C LYS A 38 -9.65 -1.63 -12.37
N ALA A 39 -8.82 -2.02 -11.41
CA ALA A 39 -9.11 -1.91 -9.99
C ALA A 39 -9.37 -0.46 -9.54
N CYS A 40 -8.58 0.51 -10.03
CA CYS A 40 -8.73 1.92 -9.68
C CYS A 40 -10.05 2.52 -10.20
N LEU A 41 -10.43 2.21 -11.44
CA LEU A 41 -11.69 2.69 -12.00
C LEU A 41 -12.90 2.01 -11.34
N LEU A 42 -12.82 0.70 -11.05
CA LEU A 42 -13.85 0.01 -10.27
C LEU A 42 -14.03 0.64 -8.88
N GLY A 43 -12.93 0.86 -8.15
CA GLY A 43 -12.97 1.48 -6.83
C GLY A 43 -13.48 2.92 -6.84
N TYR A 44 -13.25 3.66 -7.92
CA TYR A 44 -13.85 4.98 -8.09
C TYR A 44 -15.39 4.91 -8.23
N TRP A 45 -15.93 3.85 -8.82
CA TRP A 45 -17.37 3.66 -9.01
C TRP A 45 -18.08 2.94 -7.86
N THR A 46 -17.39 2.29 -6.92
CA THR A 46 -18.04 1.50 -5.85
C THR A 46 -18.95 2.32 -4.94
N HIS A 47 -18.65 3.61 -4.76
CA HIS A 47 -19.40 4.50 -3.85
C HIS A 47 -20.25 5.56 -4.58
N SER A 48 -20.28 5.54 -5.91
CA SER A 48 -21.00 6.55 -6.71
C SER A 48 -22.22 5.94 -7.40
N LYS A 49 -23.38 6.60 -7.26
CA LYS A 49 -24.58 6.30 -8.06
C LYS A 49 -24.43 6.68 -9.54
N LYS A 50 -23.36 7.40 -9.90
CA LYS A 50 -23.07 7.87 -11.25
C LYS A 50 -21.73 7.29 -11.73
N PHE A 51 -21.72 6.75 -12.94
CA PHE A 51 -20.49 6.29 -13.58
C PHE A 51 -19.87 7.48 -14.31
N THR A 52 -18.87 8.12 -13.69
CA THR A 52 -18.18 9.27 -14.28
C THR A 52 -16.72 8.93 -14.57
N CYS A 53 -16.16 9.54 -15.60
CA CYS A 53 -14.72 9.48 -15.85
C CYS A 53 -13.96 10.33 -14.80
N PRO A 54 -12.97 9.77 -14.09
CA PRO A 54 -12.15 10.52 -13.14
C PRO A 54 -11.41 11.72 -13.76
N MET A 55 -10.97 11.58 -15.02
CA MET A 55 -10.19 12.58 -15.75
C MET A 55 -11.07 13.74 -16.27
N CYS A 56 -12.02 13.45 -17.17
CA CYS A 56 -12.79 14.49 -17.86
C CYS A 56 -14.23 14.68 -17.35
N LYS A 57 -14.62 13.96 -16.30
CA LYS A 57 -15.96 14.03 -15.67
C LYS A 57 -17.14 13.64 -16.57
N LYS A 58 -16.90 13.13 -17.80
CA LYS A 58 -17.96 12.59 -18.66
C LYS A 58 -18.76 11.52 -17.91
N SER A 59 -20.08 11.64 -17.91
CA SER A 59 -21.00 10.74 -17.24
C SER A 59 -21.53 9.67 -18.19
N TYR A 60 -21.73 8.46 -17.67
CA TYR A 60 -22.31 7.32 -18.38
C TYR A 60 -23.62 6.91 -17.70
N SER A 61 -24.67 6.68 -18.49
CA SER A 61 -26.01 6.35 -18.02
C SER A 61 -26.13 4.91 -17.50
N ARG A 62 -25.26 4.01 -17.97
CA ARG A 62 -25.10 2.64 -17.47
C ARG A 62 -23.63 2.37 -17.20
N ARG A 63 -23.35 1.37 -16.37
CA ARG A 63 -21.99 0.92 -16.13
C ARG A 63 -21.40 0.39 -17.44
N PRO A 64 -20.35 1.03 -18.00
CA PRO A 64 -19.70 0.52 -19.19
C PRO A 64 -19.13 -0.87 -18.93
N GLU A 65 -19.23 -1.76 -19.90
CA GLU A 65 -18.45 -3.00 -19.89
C GLU A 65 -16.97 -2.63 -20.07
N MET A 66 -16.12 -3.13 -19.18
CA MET A 66 -14.70 -2.78 -19.16
C MET A 66 -13.88 -4.02 -19.47
N SER A 67 -13.35 -4.08 -20.69
CA SER A 67 -12.34 -5.04 -21.08
C SER A 67 -10.94 -4.47 -20.84
N VAL A 68 -10.00 -5.33 -20.43
CA VAL A 68 -8.60 -4.94 -20.29
C VAL A 68 -8.05 -4.63 -21.68
N ASN A 69 -7.46 -3.45 -21.83
CA ASN A 69 -6.79 -3.03 -23.05
C ASN A 69 -5.44 -3.75 -23.14
N ARG A 70 -5.42 -4.88 -23.85
CA ARG A 70 -4.25 -5.77 -23.98
C ARG A 70 -3.04 -5.04 -24.56
N VAL A 71 -3.26 -4.17 -25.56
CA VAL A 71 -2.20 -3.39 -26.20
C VAL A 71 -1.57 -2.42 -25.18
N LEU A 72 -2.41 -1.69 -24.44
CA LEU A 72 -1.91 -0.77 -23.42
C LEU A 72 -1.20 -1.51 -22.29
N ALA A 73 -1.68 -2.70 -21.91
CA ALA A 73 -1.03 -3.55 -20.91
C ALA A 73 0.38 -3.99 -21.35
N GLU A 74 0.52 -4.42 -22.61
CA GLU A 74 1.79 -4.87 -23.18
C GLU A 74 2.81 -3.72 -23.24
N ILE A 75 2.40 -2.55 -23.74
CA ILE A 75 3.28 -1.37 -23.81
C ILE A 75 3.68 -0.90 -22.41
N SER A 76 2.75 -0.89 -21.46
CA SER A 76 3.03 -0.49 -20.07
C SER A 76 4.01 -1.44 -19.38
N SER A 77 3.91 -2.75 -19.66
CA SER A 77 4.81 -3.76 -19.09
C SER A 77 6.26 -3.61 -19.60
N GLN A 78 6.45 -3.21 -20.87
CA GLN A 78 7.79 -2.93 -21.41
C GLN A 78 8.46 -1.77 -20.67
N PHE A 79 7.70 -0.77 -20.22
CA PHE A 79 8.24 0.34 -19.42
C PHE A 79 8.65 -0.10 -18.01
N GLN A 80 7.89 -0.99 -17.37
CA GLN A 80 8.28 -1.59 -16.07
C GLN A 80 9.55 -2.44 -16.19
N GLY A 81 9.77 -3.11 -17.32
CA GLY A 81 10.98 -3.91 -17.56
C GLY A 81 12.27 -3.08 -17.71
N LEU A 82 12.18 -1.84 -18.23
CA LEU A 82 13.33 -0.95 -18.37
C LEU A 82 13.81 -0.38 -17.02
N MET A 83 12.91 -0.23 -16.04
CA MET A 83 13.24 0.27 -14.69
C MET A 83 13.98 -0.76 -13.83
N LEU A 84 13.85 -2.06 -14.11
CA LEU A 84 14.48 -3.14 -13.31
C LEU A 84 15.88 -3.53 -13.79
N ALA A 85 16.31 -3.06 -14.96
CA ALA A 85 17.63 -3.37 -15.54
C ALA A 85 18.73 -2.32 -15.21
N GLY A 86 18.40 -1.23 -14.50
CA GLY A 86 19.33 -0.13 -14.19
C GLY A 86 20.18 -0.27 -12.93
N GLY A 87 20.22 -1.45 -12.30
CA GLY A 87 20.96 -1.67 -11.05
C GLY A 87 22.28 -2.40 -11.22
N SER A 88 23.38 -1.69 -11.50
CA SER A 88 24.74 -2.17 -11.12
C SER A 88 25.79 -1.04 -11.04
N GLY A 89 26.36 -0.89 -9.83
CA GLY A 89 27.79 -0.64 -9.59
C GLY A 89 28.37 0.78 -9.79
N GLY A 90 29.09 1.26 -8.77
CA GLY A 90 30.23 2.18 -8.98
C GLY A 90 30.38 3.31 -7.95
N ALA A 91 31.44 3.24 -7.16
CA ALA A 91 31.87 4.24 -6.19
C ALA A 91 32.59 5.45 -6.82
N GLY A 92 32.60 6.58 -6.09
CA GLY A 92 33.74 7.52 -6.04
C GLY A 92 33.52 8.94 -6.56
N GLY A 93 33.92 9.94 -5.74
CA GLY A 93 34.64 11.13 -6.23
C GLY A 93 33.93 12.49 -6.23
N SER A 94 34.05 13.21 -5.11
CA SER A 94 34.45 14.63 -4.95
C SER A 94 34.21 15.69 -6.04
N GLY A 95 33.59 16.82 -5.63
CA GLY A 95 34.10 18.17 -5.91
C GLY A 95 33.19 19.16 -6.68
N GLY A 96 32.98 20.36 -6.10
CA GLY A 96 32.94 21.60 -6.89
C GLY A 96 31.69 22.51 -6.85
N SER A 97 31.58 23.34 -5.81
CA SER A 97 31.18 24.76 -5.76
C SER A 97 30.13 25.40 -6.73
N SER A 98 29.05 25.85 -6.08
CA SER A 98 28.49 27.23 -6.06
C SER A 98 28.10 27.98 -7.35
N ARG A 99 26.81 28.34 -7.42
CA ARG A 99 26.21 29.68 -7.69
C ARG A 99 24.69 29.48 -7.78
N GLY A 100 23.85 29.96 -6.87
CA GLY A 100 23.69 31.36 -6.47
C GLY A 100 22.47 31.93 -7.22
N SER A 101 21.28 31.87 -6.63
CA SER A 101 20.13 32.70 -7.00
C SER A 101 19.18 32.78 -5.81
N THR A 102 19.37 33.86 -5.07
CA THR A 102 18.52 34.38 -4.01
C THR A 102 17.17 34.78 -4.61
N LEU A 103 16.06 34.21 -4.15
CA LEU A 103 14.78 34.92 -4.18
C LEU A 103 14.06 34.71 -2.84
N ASN A 104 13.83 35.87 -2.24
CA ASN A 104 13.25 36.16 -0.94
C ASN A 104 11.78 35.71 -0.90
N LEU A 105 11.41 34.86 0.07
CA LEU A 105 10.01 34.54 0.37
C LEU A 105 9.59 35.38 1.58
N SER A 106 8.77 36.40 1.34
CA SER A 106 8.03 37.10 2.38
C SER A 106 6.53 37.05 2.08
N SER A 107 5.84 36.40 3.01
CA SER A 107 4.50 36.65 3.55
C SER A 107 3.27 36.82 2.65
N ASP A 108 2.36 35.87 2.88
CA ASP A 108 0.91 35.99 3.03
C ASP A 108 0.04 36.45 1.86
N THR A 109 -0.79 35.52 1.38
CA THR A 109 -2.25 35.75 1.29
C THR A 109 -2.96 34.42 1.11
N SER A 110 -3.67 34.03 2.16
CA SER A 110 -4.86 33.17 2.20
C SER A 110 -5.50 32.83 0.85
N HIS A 111 -5.35 31.58 0.43
CA HIS A 111 -6.39 30.86 -0.30
C HIS A 111 -6.58 29.47 0.33
N SER A 112 -7.47 29.45 1.32
CA SER A 112 -8.17 28.25 1.76
C SER A 112 -8.79 27.56 0.53
N SER A 113 -8.18 26.45 0.12
CA SER A 113 -8.77 25.50 -0.84
C SER A 113 -9.29 24.30 -0.07
N PRO A 114 -10.46 23.76 -0.45
CA PRO A 114 -11.34 23.05 0.46
C PRO A 114 -10.77 21.69 0.86
N SER A 115 -10.95 21.40 2.15
CA SER A 115 -10.73 20.13 2.83
C SER A 115 -11.02 18.93 1.93
N SER A 116 -9.94 18.26 1.52
CA SER A 116 -9.96 16.94 0.94
C SER A 116 -10.78 16.03 1.85
N THR A 117 -11.84 15.45 1.28
CA THR A 117 -12.68 14.48 1.96
C THR A 117 -11.78 13.37 2.51
N ASP A 118 -11.86 13.17 3.83
CA ASP A 118 -11.13 12.24 4.69
C ASP A 118 -11.07 10.80 4.14
N ASN A 119 -10.23 10.59 3.14
CA ASN A 119 -9.73 9.30 2.70
C ASN A 119 -8.26 9.31 3.06
N GLY A 120 -7.92 8.68 4.18
CA GLY A 120 -6.64 8.81 4.89
C GLY A 120 -5.37 8.80 4.02
N GLU A 121 -4.31 9.40 4.57
CA GLU A 121 -3.03 9.61 3.92
C GLU A 121 -2.40 8.30 3.40
N PHE A 122 -1.84 8.34 2.19
CA PHE A 122 -1.16 7.18 1.60
C PHE A 122 0.07 6.79 2.42
N ALA A 123 0.35 5.49 2.50
CA ALA A 123 1.52 5.01 3.23
C ALA A 123 2.81 5.48 2.53
N ARG A 124 3.70 6.12 3.29
CA ARG A 124 5.05 6.49 2.84
C ARG A 124 6.05 5.35 3.10
N ALA A 125 7.27 5.49 2.58
CA ALA A 125 8.37 4.60 2.92
C ALA A 125 8.60 4.58 4.44
N GLY A 126 8.59 3.39 5.04
CA GLY A 126 8.69 3.20 6.49
C GLY A 126 7.35 3.19 7.23
N GLU A 127 6.22 3.42 6.55
CA GLU A 127 4.88 3.25 7.14
C GLU A 127 4.22 1.95 6.70
N VAL A 128 3.50 1.32 7.62
CA VAL A 128 2.83 0.04 7.34
C VAL A 128 1.61 0.28 6.44
N PRO A 129 1.54 -0.35 5.26
CA PRO A 129 0.41 -0.21 4.35
C PRO A 129 -0.82 -0.98 4.85
N CYS A 130 -2.01 -0.53 4.45
CA CYS A 130 -3.23 -1.28 4.68
C CYS A 130 -3.39 -2.43 3.68
N ASP A 131 -3.59 -3.65 4.16
CA ASP A 131 -3.69 -4.84 3.32
C ASP A 131 -5.01 -4.92 2.55
N ALA A 132 -6.10 -4.46 3.15
CA ALA A 132 -7.43 -4.47 2.55
C ALA A 132 -7.65 -3.40 1.46
N CYS A 133 -6.81 -2.37 1.39
CA CYS A 133 -6.90 -1.36 0.33
C CYS A 133 -6.63 -1.96 -1.04
N ILE A 134 -7.53 -1.73 -2.00
CA ILE A 134 -7.34 -2.11 -3.40
C ILE A 134 -6.63 -0.95 -4.11
N GLY A 135 -5.51 -1.24 -4.78
CA GLY A 135 -4.66 -0.22 -5.43
C GLY A 135 -3.64 0.39 -4.47
N ARG A 136 -3.53 1.73 -4.44
CA ARG A 136 -2.56 2.43 -3.57
C ARG A 136 -2.91 2.20 -2.11
N LYS A 137 -1.96 1.66 -1.36
CA LYS A 137 -2.18 1.30 0.03
C LYS A 137 -2.18 2.55 0.92
N VAL A 138 -3.26 2.73 1.67
CA VAL A 138 -3.39 3.78 2.69
C VAL A 138 -2.59 3.38 3.91
N LYS A 139 -2.07 4.35 4.67
CA LYS A 139 -1.41 4.09 5.96
C LYS A 139 -2.33 3.27 6.88
N ALA A 140 -1.82 2.15 7.38
CA ALA A 140 -2.49 1.38 8.41
C ALA A 140 -2.40 2.10 9.75
N LEU A 141 -3.52 2.08 10.49
CA LEU A 141 -3.57 2.63 11.84
C LEU A 141 -3.47 1.54 12.92
N LYS A 142 -3.86 0.30 12.57
CA LYS A 142 -3.79 -0.88 13.44
C LYS A 142 -3.62 -2.14 12.62
N SER A 143 -2.93 -3.14 13.17
CA SER A 143 -2.99 -4.52 12.67
C SER A 143 -3.97 -5.35 13.48
N CYS A 144 -4.73 -6.22 12.83
CA CYS A 144 -5.59 -7.19 13.48
C CYS A 144 -4.88 -8.54 13.59
N LEU A 145 -4.93 -9.13 14.77
CA LEU A 145 -4.34 -10.45 15.01
C LEU A 145 -5.27 -11.61 14.64
N ASN A 146 -6.57 -11.33 14.55
CA ASN A 146 -7.59 -12.32 14.18
C ASN A 146 -7.86 -12.34 12.67
N CYS A 147 -7.72 -11.19 12.01
CA CYS A 147 -7.73 -11.06 10.55
C CYS A 147 -6.30 -10.67 10.17
N PRO A 148 -5.38 -11.63 9.98
CA PRO A 148 -3.96 -11.34 9.75
C PRO A 148 -3.80 -10.27 8.67
N GLY A 149 -3.51 -9.05 9.11
CA GLY A 149 -3.40 -7.88 8.26
C GLY A 149 -3.45 -6.55 9.02
N SER A 150 -3.04 -5.51 8.32
CA SER A 150 -2.96 -4.12 8.73
C SER A 150 -4.04 -3.29 8.03
N PHE A 151 -4.72 -2.43 8.78
CA PHE A 151 -5.95 -1.77 8.32
C PHE A 151 -5.89 -0.26 8.54
N CYS A 152 -6.28 0.50 7.50
CA CYS A 152 -6.52 1.95 7.59
C CYS A 152 -7.85 2.25 8.28
N GLU A 153 -8.13 3.51 8.60
CA GLU A 153 -9.35 3.91 9.33
C GLU A 153 -10.63 3.39 8.67
N VAL A 154 -10.72 3.44 7.34
CA VAL A 154 -11.90 2.97 6.58
C VAL A 154 -12.16 1.48 6.81
N HIS A 155 -11.10 0.65 6.79
CA HIS A 155 -11.23 -0.78 7.03
C HIS A 155 -11.40 -1.11 8.52
N LEU A 156 -10.82 -0.32 9.42
CA LEU A 156 -11.04 -0.45 10.86
C LEU A 156 -12.45 -0.10 11.29
N ARG A 157 -13.18 0.75 10.56
CA ARG A 157 -14.60 1.01 10.84
C ARG A 157 -15.42 -0.29 10.79
N HIS A 158 -15.07 -1.27 9.97
CA HIS A 158 -15.75 -2.57 9.96
C HIS A 158 -15.44 -3.38 11.22
N HIS A 159 -14.19 -3.37 11.69
CA HIS A 159 -13.83 -3.97 12.98
C HIS A 159 -14.56 -3.32 14.16
N LYS A 160 -14.77 -2.01 14.12
CA LYS A 160 -15.46 -1.27 15.20
C LYS A 160 -16.99 -1.40 15.16
N LYS A 161 -17.60 -1.62 13.98
CA LYS A 161 -19.07 -1.63 13.81
C LYS A 161 -19.69 -3.03 13.82
N VAL A 162 -18.99 -4.04 13.32
CA VAL A 162 -19.54 -5.38 13.19
C VAL A 162 -19.34 -6.14 14.51
N LYS A 163 -20.44 -6.60 15.14
CA LYS A 163 -20.43 -7.26 16.46
C LYS A 163 -19.50 -8.48 16.55
N SER A 164 -19.27 -9.19 15.44
CA SER A 164 -18.34 -10.32 15.40
C SER A 164 -16.88 -9.89 15.33
N LEU A 165 -16.59 -8.68 14.83
CA LEU A 165 -15.23 -8.16 14.66
C LEU A 165 -14.80 -7.21 15.78
N THR A 166 -15.74 -6.73 16.60
CA THR A 166 -15.44 -5.84 17.74
C THR A 166 -14.63 -6.51 18.84
N SER A 167 -14.65 -7.85 18.90
CA SER A 167 -13.82 -8.65 19.81
C SER A 167 -12.42 -8.92 19.26
N HIS A 168 -12.13 -8.52 18.01
CA HIS A 168 -10.82 -8.76 17.42
C HIS A 168 -9.75 -7.88 18.08
N ARG A 169 -8.59 -8.48 18.34
CA ARG A 169 -7.47 -7.78 18.97
C ARG A 169 -6.72 -6.95 17.92
N LEU A 170 -6.68 -5.65 18.15
CA LEU A 170 -5.98 -4.67 17.32
C LEU A 170 -4.70 -4.20 18.04
N ILE A 171 -3.56 -4.26 17.36
CA ILE A 171 -2.26 -3.81 17.86
C ILE A 171 -1.73 -2.65 17.02
N GLU A 172 -0.62 -2.04 17.45
CA GLU A 172 0.13 -1.10 16.63
C GLU A 172 0.50 -1.74 15.28
N PRO A 173 0.36 -1.00 14.16
CA PRO A 173 0.63 -1.56 12.85
C PRO A 173 2.08 -2.02 12.76
N THR A 174 2.29 -3.21 12.20
CA THR A 174 3.62 -3.81 12.09
C THR A 174 3.83 -4.42 10.71
N PHE A 175 5.05 -4.31 10.19
CA PHE A 175 5.45 -4.92 8.91
C PHE A 175 5.60 -6.43 8.97
N HIS A 176 5.81 -6.99 10.16
CA HIS A 176 6.16 -8.40 10.37
C HIS A 176 5.06 -9.08 11.20
N LEU A 177 3.81 -8.97 10.74
CA LEU A 177 2.68 -9.54 11.47
C LEU A 177 2.71 -11.07 11.39
N GLU A 178 3.15 -11.61 10.25
CA GLU A 178 3.29 -13.04 9.97
C GLU A 178 4.25 -13.72 10.95
N GLU A 179 5.28 -13.01 11.42
CA GLU A 179 6.22 -13.53 12.42
C GLU A 179 5.63 -13.58 13.82
N LYS A 180 4.59 -12.79 14.09
CA LYS A 180 3.86 -12.78 15.35
C LYS A 180 2.69 -13.76 15.36
N ILE A 181 2.42 -14.45 14.25
CA ILE A 181 1.28 -15.36 14.12
C ILE A 181 1.75 -16.79 13.95
N CYS A 182 1.15 -17.69 14.71
CA CYS A 182 1.38 -19.12 14.62
C CYS A 182 0.90 -19.64 13.26
N LYS A 183 1.81 -20.18 12.46
CA LYS A 183 1.50 -20.76 11.14
C LYS A 183 0.54 -21.96 11.20
N LYS A 184 0.48 -22.67 12.34
CA LYS A 184 -0.38 -23.86 12.51
C LYS A 184 -1.80 -23.50 12.93
N HIS A 185 -1.97 -22.45 13.73
CA HIS A 185 -3.24 -22.13 14.38
C HIS A 185 -3.78 -20.74 14.03
N GLU A 186 -3.03 -19.96 13.25
CA GLU A 186 -3.37 -18.59 12.84
C GLU A 186 -3.72 -17.68 14.04
N ARG A 187 -3.02 -17.89 15.15
CA ARG A 187 -3.19 -17.17 16.43
C ARG A 187 -1.88 -16.50 16.84
N LEU A 188 -1.97 -15.39 17.57
CA LEU A 188 -0.81 -14.67 18.08
C LEU A 188 0.13 -15.58 18.89
N LEU A 189 1.43 -15.45 18.64
CA LEU A 189 2.51 -16.04 19.42
C LEU A 189 2.77 -15.21 20.69
N GLU A 190 1.90 -15.36 21.69
CA GLU A 190 1.97 -14.58 22.94
C GLU A 190 2.67 -15.28 24.11
N ILE A 191 3.06 -16.54 23.93
CA ILE A 191 3.71 -17.38 24.94
C ILE A 191 5.12 -17.73 24.45
N TYR A 192 6.13 -17.59 25.31
CA TYR A 192 7.48 -18.08 25.07
C TYR A 192 7.70 -19.38 25.86
N CYS A 193 8.06 -20.44 25.15
CA CYS A 193 8.46 -21.70 25.75
C CYS A 193 9.97 -21.67 25.99
N ARG A 194 10.39 -21.70 27.26
CA ARG A 194 11.81 -21.71 27.63
C ARG A 194 12.49 -23.04 27.36
N SER A 195 11.75 -24.14 27.44
CA SER A 195 12.26 -25.48 27.15
C SER A 195 12.69 -25.63 25.68
N ASP A 196 11.89 -25.08 24.76
CA ASP A 196 12.11 -25.20 23.31
C ASP A 196 12.64 -23.91 22.67
N HIS A 197 12.88 -22.87 23.49
CA HIS A 197 13.36 -21.55 23.08
C HIS A 197 12.57 -20.93 21.91
N THR A 198 11.24 -21.05 21.93
CA THR A 198 10.38 -20.63 20.81
C THR A 198 9.11 -19.95 21.28
N CYS A 199 8.62 -18.99 20.48
CA CYS A 199 7.33 -18.34 20.70
C CYS A 199 6.21 -19.20 20.12
N ILE A 200 5.17 -19.45 20.91
CA ILE A 200 4.02 -20.32 20.61
C ILE A 200 2.70 -19.59 20.91
N CYS A 201 1.61 -20.03 20.29
CA CYS A 201 0.27 -19.55 20.64
C CYS A 201 -0.36 -20.40 21.77
N THR A 202 -1.46 -19.92 22.34
CA THR A 202 -2.24 -20.63 23.37
C THR A 202 -2.64 -22.05 22.98
N ALA A 203 -3.03 -22.27 21.72
CA ALA A 203 -3.37 -23.59 21.22
C ALA A 203 -2.16 -24.55 21.19
N CYS A 204 -0.96 -24.05 20.83
CA CYS A 204 0.26 -24.85 20.93
C CYS A 204 0.60 -25.19 22.39
N ALA A 205 0.48 -24.20 23.28
CA ALA A 205 0.72 -24.39 24.71
C ALA A 205 -0.14 -25.53 25.27
N GLU A 206 -1.42 -25.55 24.91
CA GLU A 206 -2.36 -26.58 25.35
C GLU A 206 -2.18 -27.93 24.64
N ALA A 207 -1.75 -27.95 23.38
CA ALA A 207 -1.69 -29.20 22.60
C ALA A 207 -0.36 -29.95 22.77
N SER A 208 0.76 -29.23 22.89
CA SER A 208 2.10 -29.83 22.75
C SER A 208 3.11 -29.35 23.78
N HIS A 209 2.84 -28.27 24.52
CA HIS A 209 3.80 -27.71 25.49
C HIS A 209 3.24 -27.64 26.92
N ARG A 210 2.24 -28.48 27.27
CA ARG A 210 1.59 -28.45 28.60
C ARG A 210 2.55 -28.66 29.77
N SER A 211 3.61 -29.43 29.57
CA SER A 211 4.60 -29.78 30.59
C SER A 211 5.88 -28.95 30.49
N HIS A 212 5.94 -27.95 29.60
CA HIS A 212 7.13 -27.12 29.42
C HIS A 212 7.06 -25.86 30.29
N ASP A 213 8.21 -25.22 30.51
CA ASP A 213 8.26 -23.92 31.17
C ASP A 213 7.76 -22.83 30.20
N LEU A 214 6.54 -22.35 30.44
CA LEU A 214 5.83 -21.38 29.61
C LEU A 214 5.73 -20.04 30.32
N VAL A 215 6.19 -18.99 29.66
CA VAL A 215 6.11 -17.61 30.15
C VAL A 215 5.50 -16.69 29.09
N SER A 216 5.02 -15.51 29.49
CA SER A 216 4.49 -14.53 28.55
C SER A 216 5.62 -13.93 27.71
N ALA A 217 5.45 -13.93 26.38
CA ALA A 217 6.46 -13.43 25.44
C ALA A 217 6.82 -11.95 25.66
N GLU A 218 5.86 -11.12 26.10
CA GLU A 218 6.09 -9.70 26.41
C GLU A 218 7.01 -9.50 27.63
N HIS A 219 6.93 -10.39 28.63
CA HIS A 219 7.74 -10.28 29.85
C HIS A 219 9.19 -10.67 29.61
N GLU A 220 9.44 -11.70 28.79
CA GLU A 220 10.80 -12.11 28.41
C GLU A 220 11.49 -11.08 27.51
N TRP A 221 10.75 -10.48 26.58
CA TRP A 221 11.27 -9.43 25.71
C TRP A 221 11.74 -8.20 26.50
N LYS A 222 10.95 -7.77 27.49
CA LYS A 222 11.31 -6.66 28.39
C LYS A 222 12.56 -6.96 29.22
N LYS A 223 12.76 -8.22 29.63
CA LYS A 223 13.94 -8.61 30.41
C LYS A 223 15.23 -8.60 29.57
N LYS A 224 15.15 -8.95 28.28
CA LYS A 224 16.31 -8.91 27.35
C LYS A 224 16.69 -7.51 26.88
N MET A 225 15.77 -6.55 26.87
CA MET A 225 16.09 -5.15 26.50
C MET A 225 16.65 -4.32 27.67
N VAL A 226 16.58 -4.83 28.90
CA VAL A 226 16.97 -4.13 30.13
C VAL A 226 18.22 -4.77 30.79
N SER A 227 18.72 -5.87 30.24
CA SER A 227 19.92 -6.58 30.71
C SER A 227 21.07 -6.46 29.72
#